data_AF-A0A6I7QGZ8-F1
#
_entry.id   AF-A0A6I7QGZ8-F1
#
_cell.length_a   1.000
_cell.length_b   1.000
_cell.length_c   1.000
_cell.angle_alpha   90.00
_cell.angle_beta   90.00
_cell.angle_gamma   90.00
#
_symmetry.space_group_name_H-M   'P 1'
#
loop_
_entity.id
_entity.type
_entity.pdbx_description
1 polymer ?
#
loop_
_entity_poly.entity_id
_entity_poly.type
_entity_poly.pdbx_seq_one_letter_code
_entity_poly.pdbx_strand_id
1 'polypeptide(L)' 'MEKIRQVIAYKNYFEDFLLAQPVKVQDKIYKIIEAIETLERIPANYLKFIQGTKGLYEARIQLGSDIWRVFC' A
#
# COMPACT_ATOMS: atom_id res chain seq x y z
N MET A 1 12.05 10.61 7.73
CA MET A 1 11.60 9.77 8.86
C MET A 1 12.42 8.49 8.85
N GLU A 2 12.69 7.90 10.01
CA GLU A 2 13.37 6.62 10.08
C GLU A 2 12.45 5.51 9.53
N LYS A 3 12.96 4.69 8.61
CA LYS A 3 12.23 3.53 8.10
C LYS A 3 12.43 2.37 9.07
N ILE A 4 11.33 1.87 9.63
CA ILE A 4 11.31 0.77 10.60
C ILE A 4 10.79 -0.54 9.98
N ARG A 5 10.34 -0.52 8.71
CA ARG A 5 10.01 -1.70 7.91
C ARG A 5 10.58 -1.57 6.50
N GLN A 6 10.93 -2.70 5.91
CA GLN A 6 11.33 -2.79 4.52
C GLN A 6 10.14 -3.23 3.66
N VAL A 7 9.85 -2.47 2.60
CA VAL A 7 8.87 -2.84 1.57
C VAL A 7 9.63 -3.17 0.28
N ILE A 8 9.34 -4.34 -0.30
CA ILE A 8 9.90 -4.78 -1.58
C ILE A 8 8.75 -5.19 -2.52
N ALA A 9 8.91 -4.90 -3.80
CA ALA A 9 7.97 -5.36 -4.83
C ALA A 9 8.28 -6.81 -5.20
N TYR A 10 7.24 -7.62 -5.35
CA TYR A 10 7.37 -8.99 -5.87
C TYR A 10 7.20 -8.99 -7.40
N LYS A 11 8.28 -9.35 -8.11
CA LYS A 11 8.35 -9.28 -9.58
C LYS A 11 7.93 -7.89 -10.08
N ASN A 12 7.33 -7.81 -11.26
CA ASN A 12 6.91 -6.57 -11.92
C ASN A 12 5.43 -6.22 -11.72
N TYR A 13 4.60 -7.07 -11.09
CA TYR A 13 3.16 -6.84 -11.01
C TYR A 13 2.79 -5.50 -10.37
N PHE A 14 3.49 -5.12 -9.30
CA PHE A 14 3.26 -3.86 -8.63
C PHE A 14 3.73 -2.67 -9.47
N GLU A 15 4.89 -2.80 -10.12
CA GLU A 15 5.45 -1.75 -10.97
C GLU A 15 4.57 -1.49 -12.19
N ASP A 16 4.15 -2.53 -12.91
CA ASP A 16 3.24 -2.44 -14.04
C ASP A 16 1.90 -1.78 -13.63
N PHE A 17 1.36 -2.20 -12.48
CA PHE A 17 0.15 -1.61 -11.92
C PHE A 17 0.33 -0.11 -11.59
N LEU A 18 1.43 0.24 -10.93
CA LEU A 18 1.74 1.59 -10.48
C LEU A 18 1.91 2.54 -11.67
N LEU A 19 2.70 2.14 -12.68
CA LEU A 19 2.97 2.93 -13.88
C LEU A 19 1.72 3.15 -14.73
N ALA A 20 0.72 2.26 -14.66
CA ALA A 20 -0.56 2.43 -15.32
C ALA A 20 -1.49 3.45 -14.63
N GLN A 21 -1.18 3.91 -13.41
CA GLN A 21 -2.03 4.85 -12.68
C GLN A 21 -1.71 6.32 -13.02
N PRO A 22 -2.70 7.25 -12.92
CA PRO A 22 -2.42 8.68 -12.96
C PRO A 22 -1.43 9.10 -11.86
N VAL A 23 -0.60 10.11 -12.13
CA VAL A 23 0.42 10.63 -11.19
C VAL A 23 -0.14 10.87 -9.79
N LYS A 24 -1.32 11.49 -9.68
CA LYS A 24 -1.97 11.76 -8.39
C LYS A 24 -2.29 10.49 -7.58
N VAL A 25 -2.59 9.38 -8.26
CA VAL A 25 -2.81 8.07 -7.63
C VAL A 25 -1.49 7.45 -7.23
N GLN A 26 -0.45 7.54 -8.07
CA GLN A 26 0.91 7.10 -7.74
C GLN A 26 1.43 7.80 -6.48
N ASP A 27 1.30 9.12 -6.39
CA ASP A 27 1.69 9.92 -5.21
C ASP A 27 0.98 9.43 -3.95
N LYS A 28 -0.32 9.10 -4.08
CA LYS A 28 -1.11 8.56 -2.97
C LYS A 28 -0.64 7.16 -2.59
N ILE A 29 -0.27 6.31 -3.55
CA ILE A 29 0.32 4.98 -3.28
C ILE A 29 1.65 5.12 -2.53
N TYR A 30 2.56 5.97 -3.00
CA TYR A 30 3.83 6.22 -2.33
C TYR A 30 3.65 6.71 -0.90
N LYS A 31 2.70 7.62 -0.67
CA LYS A 31 2.36 8.11 0.67
C LYS A 31 1.89 6.98 1.61
N ILE A 32 1.11 6.03 1.10
CA ILE A 32 0.65 4.88 1.90
C ILE A 32 1.80 3.91 2.18
N ILE A 33 2.68 3.65 1.20
CA ILE A 33 3.87 2.83 1.39
C ILE A 33 4.81 3.45 2.43
N GLU A 34 5.08 4.75 2.35
CA GLU A 34 5.90 5.47 3.34
C GLU A 34 5.30 5.37 4.75
N ALA A 35 3.97 5.48 4.89
CA ALA A 35 3.30 5.29 6.16
C ALA A 35 3.50 3.85 6.71
N ILE A 36 3.46 2.84 5.84
CA ILE A 36 3.73 1.44 6.22
C ILE A 36 5.19 1.26 6.66
N GLU A 37 6.13 1.90 5.96
CA GLU A 37 7.56 1.84 6.27
C GLU A 37 7.94 2.54 7.58
N THR A 38 7.21 3.56 8.01
CA THR A 38 7.64 4.47 9.09
C THR A 38 6.78 4.44 10.35
N LEU A 39 5.48 4.10 10.28
CA LEU A 39 4.60 4.13 11.45
C LEU A 39 4.67 2.84 12.25
N GLU A 40 5.04 2.88 13.53
CA GLU A 40 5.04 1.69 14.39
C GLU A 40 3.67 1.00 14.43
N ARG A 41 2.59 1.77 14.48
CA ARG A 41 1.21 1.28 14.44
C ARG A 41 0.52 1.83 13.20
N ILE A 42 0.19 0.94 12.27
CA ILE A 42 -0.43 1.33 11.00
C ILE A 42 -1.95 1.37 11.17
N PRO A 43 -2.62 2.48 10.81
CA PRO A 43 -4.07 2.56 10.80
C PRO A 43 -4.73 1.51 9.89
N ALA A 44 -5.83 0.90 10.36
CA ALA A 44 -6.56 -0.13 9.60
C ALA A 44 -7.24 0.37 8.32
N ASN A 45 -7.39 1.69 8.16
CA ASN A 45 -7.82 2.30 6.90
C ASN A 45 -6.70 2.35 5.85
N TYR A 46 -5.43 2.16 6.24
CA TYR A 46 -4.28 2.10 5.34
C TYR A 46 -3.80 0.67 5.09
N LEU A 47 -3.74 -0.17 6.13
CA LEU A 47 -3.33 -1.57 6.00
C LEU A 47 -4.30 -2.46 6.79
N LYS A 48 -5.01 -3.33 6.10
CA LYS A 48 -6.05 -4.18 6.71
C LYS A 48 -5.74 -5.66 6.49
N PHE A 49 -5.82 -6.44 7.56
CA PHE A 49 -5.71 -7.89 7.47
C PHE A 49 -6.91 -8.51 6.74
N ILE A 50 -6.65 -9.47 5.84
CA ILE A 50 -7.69 -10.22 5.14
C ILE A 50 -8.07 -11.44 5.99
N GLN A 51 -9.28 -11.42 6.53
CA GLN A 51 -9.80 -12.51 7.36
C GLN A 51 -9.83 -13.84 6.59
N GLY A 52 -9.56 -14.94 7.30
CA GLY A 52 -9.52 -16.28 6.72
C GLY A 52 -8.26 -16.60 5.92
N THR A 53 -7.26 -15.71 5.91
CA THR A 53 -5.97 -15.93 5.25
C THR A 53 -4.84 -16.04 6.27
N LYS A 54 -3.69 -16.57 5.84
CA LYS A 54 -2.48 -16.62 6.68
C LYS A 54 -1.57 -15.44 6.32
N GLY A 55 -1.67 -14.36 7.09
CA GLY A 55 -0.74 -13.22 7.01
C GLY A 55 -0.87 -12.34 5.77
N LEU A 56 -2.00 -12.39 5.05
CA LEU A 56 -2.24 -11.52 3.89
C LEU A 56 -2.95 -10.23 4.34
N TYR A 57 -2.45 -9.10 3.84
CA TYR A 57 -3.00 -7.77 4.10
C TYR A 57 -3.36 -7.07 2.78
N GLU A 58 -4.24 -6.08 2.88
CA GLU A 58 -4.51 -5.11 1.83
C GLU A 58 -4.05 -3.71 2.26
N ALA A 59 -3.14 -3.12 1.49
CA ALA A 59 -2.88 -1.68 1.54
C ALA A 59 -4.01 -0.97 0.77
N ARG A 60 -4.71 -0.06 1.44
CA ARG A 60 -5.90 0.63 0.91
C ARG A 60 -5.56 2.08 0.57
N ILE A 61 -5.64 2.39 -0.71
CA ILE A 61 -5.37 3.73 -1.24
C ILE A 61 -6.71 4.31 -1.70
N GLN A 62 -7.22 5.32 -0.99
CA GLN A 62 -8.49 5.98 -1.32
C GLN A 62 -8.26 7.36 -1.91
N LEU A 63 -8.88 7.66 -3.04
CA LEU A 63 -8.90 8.98 -3.67
C LEU A 63 -10.29 9.23 -4.27
N GLY A 64 -11.05 10.16 -3.70
CA GLY A 64 -12.44 10.37 -4.10
C GLY A 64 -13.30 9.16 -3.77
N SER A 65 -14.09 8.69 -4.74
CA SER A 65 -14.89 7.46 -4.64
C SER A 65 -14.10 6.18 -4.88
N ASP A 66 -12.89 6.30 -5.44
CA ASP A 66 -12.12 5.16 -5.89
C ASP A 66 -11.21 4.61 -4.80
N ILE A 67 -11.01 3.29 -4.83
CA ILE A 67 -10.17 2.57 -3.89
C ILE A 67 -9.29 1.60 -4.66
N TRP A 68 -7.98 1.82 -4.59
CA TRP A 68 -6.97 0.88 -5.06
C TRP A 68 -6.49 0.01 -3.90
N ARG A 69 -6.29 -1.27 -4.17
CA ARG A 69 -5.86 -2.26 -3.17
C ARG A 69 -4.60 -2.95 -3.67
N VAL A 70 -3.54 -2.86 -2.88
CA VAL A 70 -2.29 -3.58 -3.12
C VAL A 70 -2.16 -4.62 -2.03
N PHE A 71 -2.04 -5.89 -2.41
CA PHE A 71 -1.94 -6.99 -1.46
C PHE A 71 -0.48 -7.22 -1.07
N CYS A 72 -0.22 -7.41 0.22
CA CYS A 72 1.11 -7.64 0.79
C CYS A 72 1.10 -8.63 1.94
#